data_AF-A0A9W7I5H6-F1
#
_entry.id   AF-A0A9W7I5H6-F1
#
_cell.length_a   1.000
_cell.length_b   1.000
_cell.length_c   1.000
_cell.angle_alpha   90.00
_cell.angle_beta   90.00
_cell.angle_gamma   90.00
#
_symmetry.space_group_name_H-M   'P 1'
#
loop_
_entity.id
_entity.type
_entity.pdbx_description
1 polymer ?
#
loop_
_entity_poly.entity_id
_entity_poly.type
_entity_poly.pdbx_seq_one_letter_code
_entity_poly.pdbx_strand_id
1 'polypeptide(L)'
;MFMRSQAPDIVVVMEPSVSGDNADNFICRSGFDHSYQVEATGLSGGIWVLWNDSVVLDVVVVSNQFIHASCSEAGSSKHFFITFVYASPNASRRSGV
;
A
#
# COMPACT_ATOMS: atom_id res chain seq x y z
N MET A 1 -13.40 1.05 12.14
CA MET A 1 -13.58 1.94 13.31
C MET A 1 -12.39 2.91 13.50
N PHE A 2 -11.15 2.59 13.10
CA PHE A 2 -10.01 3.52 13.18
C PHE A 2 -9.84 4.46 11.96
N MET A 3 -10.03 4.00 10.72
CA MET A 3 -9.79 4.84 9.52
C MET A 3 -10.77 6.02 9.40
N ARG A 4 -11.98 5.92 9.97
CA ARG A 4 -13.02 6.95 9.86
C ARG A 4 -12.82 8.16 10.77
N SER A 5 -12.05 8.06 11.85
CA SER A 5 -11.86 9.18 12.79
C SER A 5 -10.66 10.07 12.45
N GLN A 6 -9.77 9.61 11.58
CA GLN A 6 -8.57 10.36 11.16
C GLN A 6 -8.68 10.87 9.73
N ALA A 7 -9.60 10.33 8.91
CA ALA A 7 -9.79 10.67 7.50
C ALA A 7 -8.47 10.79 6.70
N PRO A 8 -7.62 9.75 6.72
CA PRO A 8 -6.33 9.80 6.00
C PRO A 8 -6.54 9.77 4.48
N ASP A 9 -5.72 10.52 3.74
CA ASP A 9 -5.70 10.51 2.27
C ASP A 9 -4.98 9.29 1.68
N ILE A 10 -4.02 8.72 2.43
CA ILE A 10 -3.26 7.52 2.05
C ILE A 10 -3.22 6.57 3.23
N VAL A 11 -3.49 5.29 2.99
CA VAL A 11 -3.37 4.22 3.99
C VAL A 11 -2.53 3.09 3.41
N VAL A 12 -1.66 2.52 4.24
CA VAL A 12 -0.91 1.32 3.91
C VAL A 12 -1.26 0.20 4.88
N VAL A 13 -1.61 -0.95 4.33
CA VAL A 13 -1.88 -2.19 5.07
C VAL A 13 -0.75 -3.16 4.75
N MET A 14 -0.06 -3.63 5.79
CA MET A 14 1.02 -4.60 5.68
C MET A 14 0.58 -5.93 6.30
N GLU A 15 0.99 -7.05 5.69
CA GLU A 15 0.57 -8.41 6.07
C GLU A 15 -0.95 -8.62 6.13
N PRO A 16 -1.70 -8.27 5.06
CA PRO A 16 -3.12 -8.60 5.01
C PRO A 16 -3.29 -10.13 5.09
N SER A 17 -4.08 -10.60 6.07
CA SER A 17 -4.41 -12.01 6.26
C SER A 17 -5.52 -12.51 5.32
N VAL A 18 -5.92 -11.66 4.38
CA VAL A 18 -6.98 -11.87 3.39
C VAL A 18 -6.40 -11.63 2.00
N SER A 19 -6.77 -12.47 1.05
CA SER A 19 -6.34 -12.40 -0.36
C SER A 19 -7.50 -12.70 -1.31
N GLY A 20 -7.31 -12.43 -2.60
CA GLY A 20 -8.31 -12.68 -3.65
C GLY A 20 -9.62 -11.92 -3.42
N ASP A 21 -10.75 -12.56 -3.69
CA ASP A 21 -12.08 -11.90 -3.62
C ASP A 21 -12.39 -11.22 -2.28
N ASN A 22 -11.82 -11.74 -1.18
CA ASN A 22 -11.98 -11.13 0.15
C ASN A 22 -11.19 -9.83 0.30
N ALA A 23 -10.02 -9.75 -0.35
CA ALA A 23 -9.21 -8.53 -0.41
C ALA A 23 -9.92 -7.45 -1.20
N ASP A 24 -10.39 -7.81 -2.40
CA ASP A 24 -11.11 -6.88 -3.28
C ASP A 24 -12.38 -6.36 -2.61
N ASN A 25 -13.15 -7.23 -1.96
CA ASN A 25 -14.34 -6.81 -1.23
C ASN A 25 -14.01 -5.90 -0.03
N PHE A 26 -12.90 -6.14 0.67
CA PHE A 26 -12.45 -5.24 1.74
C PHE A 26 -12.10 -3.86 1.19
N ILE A 27 -11.37 -3.81 0.08
CA ILE A 27 -10.95 -2.56 -0.57
C ILE A 27 -12.16 -1.80 -1.10
N CYS A 28 -13.08 -2.45 -1.80
CA CYS A 28 -14.32 -1.84 -2.27
C CYS A 28 -15.15 -1.23 -1.12
N ARG A 29 -15.09 -1.80 0.08
CA ARG A 29 -15.82 -1.31 1.27
C ARG A 29 -15.01 -0.33 2.12
N SER A 30 -13.73 -0.11 1.81
CA SER A 30 -12.84 0.76 2.56
C SER A 30 -13.18 2.24 2.39
N GLY A 31 -13.75 2.61 1.23
CA GLY A 31 -14.12 3.98 0.87
C GLY A 31 -13.00 4.79 0.26
N PHE A 32 -11.89 4.16 -0.15
CA PHE A 32 -10.83 4.79 -0.94
C PHE A 32 -11.12 4.66 -2.43
N ASP A 33 -10.71 5.67 -3.20
CA ASP A 33 -10.95 5.73 -4.65
C ASP A 33 -10.02 4.80 -5.43
N HIS A 34 -8.78 4.63 -4.93
CA HIS A 34 -7.74 3.86 -5.60
C HIS A 34 -7.04 2.89 -4.65
N SER A 35 -6.48 1.83 -5.24
CA SER A 35 -5.64 0.90 -4.50
C SER A 35 -4.56 0.25 -5.37
N TYR A 36 -3.48 -0.16 -4.74
CA TYR A 36 -2.43 -0.98 -5.33
C TYR A 36 -2.04 -2.08 -4.36
N GLN A 37 -2.09 -3.33 -4.82
CA GLN A 37 -1.89 -4.51 -3.99
C GLN A 37 -0.68 -5.30 -4.47
N VAL A 38 0.23 -5.59 -3.55
CA VAL A 38 1.29 -6.59 -3.73
C VAL A 38 0.91 -7.78 -2.89
N GLU A 39 0.58 -8.89 -3.55
CA GLU A 39 0.18 -10.11 -2.86
C GLU A 39 1.37 -10.83 -2.21
N ALA A 40 1.08 -11.53 -1.13
CA ALA A 40 2.04 -12.39 -0.46
C ALA A 40 2.53 -13.50 -1.40
N THR A 41 3.85 -13.74 -1.47
CA THR A 41 4.34 -15.06 -1.88
C THR A 41 4.17 -16.03 -0.71
N GLY A 42 3.06 -16.76 -0.68
CA GLY A 42 2.72 -17.73 0.38
C GLY A 42 1.95 -17.09 1.55
N LEU A 43 2.23 -17.51 2.78
CA LEU A 43 1.53 -17.02 3.99
C LEU A 43 2.08 -15.71 4.57
N SER A 44 3.04 -15.05 3.91
CA SER A 44 3.75 -13.92 4.50
C SER A 44 4.31 -12.96 3.45
N GLY A 45 4.33 -11.67 3.82
CA GLY A 45 4.51 -10.58 2.87
C GLY A 45 3.15 -10.17 2.31
N GLY A 46 3.06 -8.96 1.79
CA GLY A 46 1.80 -8.39 1.35
C GLY A 46 1.75 -6.92 1.77
N ILE A 47 1.64 -6.03 0.79
CA ILE A 47 1.60 -4.59 1.02
C ILE A 47 0.49 -4.04 0.14
N TRP A 48 -0.52 -3.44 0.75
CA TRP A 48 -1.58 -2.74 0.04
C TRP A 48 -1.47 -1.24 0.34
N VAL A 49 -1.58 -0.44 -0.70
CA VAL A 49 -1.66 1.02 -0.62
C VAL A 49 -3.05 1.41 -1.11
N LEU A 50 -3.77 2.22 -0.34
CA LEU A 50 -5.07 2.77 -0.69
C LEU A 50 -5.00 4.28 -0.58
N TRP A 51 -5.62 5.01 -1.51
CA TRP A 51 -5.63 6.47 -1.49
C TRP A 51 -6.87 7.05 -2.18
N ASN A 52 -7.15 8.33 -1.90
CA ASN A 52 -8.26 9.08 -2.48
C ASN A 52 -7.80 9.94 -3.67
N ASP A 53 -8.76 10.45 -4.44
CA ASP A 53 -8.55 11.35 -5.59
C ASP A 53 -7.81 12.67 -5.24
N SER A 54 -7.72 13.03 -3.96
CA SER A 54 -6.90 14.14 -3.47
C SER A 54 -5.40 13.91 -3.71
N VAL A 55 -4.99 12.66 -3.95
CA VAL A 55 -3.61 12.24 -4.12
C VAL A 55 -3.40 11.62 -5.50
N VAL A 56 -2.39 12.11 -6.20
CA VAL A 56 -1.84 11.45 -7.38
C VAL A 56 -0.64 10.61 -6.94
N LEU A 57 -0.77 9.29 -7.03
CA LEU A 57 0.24 8.33 -6.62
C LEU A 57 0.60 7.42 -7.80
N ASP A 58 1.87 7.46 -8.20
CA ASP A 58 2.43 6.63 -9.27
C ASP A 58 3.45 5.66 -8.69
N VAL A 59 3.17 4.37 -8.81
CA VAL A 59 4.08 3.31 -8.37
C VAL A 59 5.27 3.23 -9.32
N VAL A 60 6.48 3.40 -8.78
CA VAL A 60 7.73 3.43 -9.54
C VAL A 60 8.46 2.09 -9.46
N VAL A 61 8.59 1.53 -8.26
CA VAL A 61 9.28 0.25 -8.02
C VAL A 61 8.55 -0.54 -6.96
N VAL A 62 8.45 -1.86 -7.17
CA VAL A 62 7.79 -2.79 -6.26
C VAL A 62 8.70 -3.97 -5.95
N SER A 63 8.64 -4.40 -4.70
CA SER A 63 9.23 -5.63 -4.18
C SER A 63 8.30 -6.23 -3.13
N ASN A 64 8.54 -7.49 -2.75
CA ASN A 64 7.82 -8.15 -1.65
C ASN A 64 8.03 -7.48 -0.28
N GLN A 65 8.96 -6.52 -0.19
CA GLN A 65 9.31 -5.80 1.04
C GLN A 65 9.09 -4.30 0.96
N PHE A 66 8.84 -3.74 -0.22
CA PHE A 66 8.56 -2.32 -0.30
C PHE A 66 7.80 -1.93 -1.56
N ILE A 67 7.12 -0.80 -1.48
CA ILE A 67 6.55 -0.08 -2.62
C ILE A 67 7.16 1.32 -2.61
N HIS A 68 7.80 1.69 -3.70
CA HIS A 68 8.31 3.03 -3.93
C HIS A 68 7.42 3.75 -4.95
N ALA A 69 6.95 4.94 -4.58
CA ALA A 69 6.01 5.70 -5.38
C ALA A 69 6.39 7.18 -5.43
N SER A 70 6.06 7.83 -6.55
CA SER A 70 5.96 9.28 -6.64
C SER A 70 4.57 9.70 -6.16
N CYS A 71 4.50 10.77 -5.38
CA CYS A 71 3.27 11.25 -4.79
C CYS A 71 3.17 12.77 -4.95
N SER A 72 1.98 13.26 -5.25
CA SER A 72 1.63 14.68 -5.22
C SER A 72 0.18 14.88 -4.84
N GLU A 73 -0.15 16.07 -4.35
CA GLU A 73 -1.54 16.49 -4.22
C GLU A 73 -2.13 16.78 -5.61
N ALA A 74 -3.39 16.43 -5.83
CA ALA A 74 -4.06 16.65 -7.11
C ALA A 74 -4.03 18.14 -7.51
N GLY A 75 -3.49 18.41 -8.70
CA GLY A 75 -3.34 19.78 -9.22
C GLY A 75 -2.11 20.53 -8.70
N SER A 76 -1.28 19.93 -7.84
CA SER A 76 -0.01 20.49 -7.39
C SER A 76 1.13 20.16 -8.35
N SER A 77 2.07 21.10 -8.52
CA SER A 77 3.33 20.84 -9.24
C SER A 77 4.43 20.26 -8.35
N LYS A 78 4.20 20.23 -7.03
CA LYS A 78 5.15 19.67 -6.06
C LYS A 78 4.88 18.18 -5.92
N HIS A 79 5.89 17.39 -6.23
CA HIS A 79 5.89 15.96 -5.99
C HIS A 79 7.02 15.59 -5.01
N PHE A 80 6.82 14.49 -4.30
CA PHE A 80 7.82 13.87 -3.45
C PHE A 80 7.78 12.37 -3.67
N PHE A 81 8.89 11.70 -3.35
CA PHE A 81 8.92 10.25 -3.34
C PHE A 81 8.59 9.73 -1.95
N ILE A 82 7.81 8.66 -1.90
CA ILE A 82 7.48 7.93 -0.69
C ILE A 82 7.83 6.45 -0.87
N THR A 83 8.37 5.84 0.17
CA THR A 83 8.66 4.41 0.19
C THR A 83 7.98 3.77 1.37
N PHE A 84 7.08 2.84 1.09
CA PHE A 84 6.43 2.00 2.10
C PHE A 84 7.27 0.74 2.25
N VAL A 85 7.93 0.59 3.40
CA VAL A 85 8.83 -0.55 3.65
C VAL A 85 8.22 -1.47 4.69
N TYR A 86 8.02 -2.72 4.30
CA TYR A 86 7.74 -3.83 5.18
C TYR A 86 9.06 -4.53 5.56
N ALA A 87 9.55 -4.25 6.77
CA ALA A 87 10.73 -4.89 7.31
C ALA A 87 10.37 -6.25 7.92
N SER A 88 10.44 -7.32 7.13
CA SER A 88 10.13 -8.66 7.64
C SER A 88 11.00 -9.01 8.86
N PRO A 89 10.39 -9.50 9.97
CA PRO A 89 11.14 -9.96 11.13
C PRO A 89 11.96 -11.23 10.84
N ASN A 90 11.61 -11.97 9.79
CA ASN A 90 12.38 -13.11 9.31
C ASN A 90 13.64 -12.64 8.56
N ALA A 91 14.80 -12.73 9.21
CA ALA A 91 16.09 -12.34 8.64
C ALA A 91 16.44 -13.10 7.35
N SER A 92 15.97 -14.33 7.19
CA SER A 92 16.13 -15.14 5.97
C SER A 92 15.44 -14.55 4.75
N ARG A 93 14.46 -13.65 4.92
CA ARG A 93 13.82 -12.93 3.82
C ARG A 93 14.51 -11.62 3.49
N ARG A 94 15.44 -11.16 4.35
CA ARG A 94 16.17 -9.89 4.20
C ARG A 94 17.38 -9.99 3.26
N SER A 95 17.70 -11.21 2.78
CA SER A 95 18.77 -11.44 1.82
C SER A 95 18.26 -11.15 0.41
N GLY A 96 18.65 -9.99 -0.12
CA GLY A 96 18.69 -9.80 -1.58
C GLY A 96 19.78 -10.70 -2.15
N VAL A 97 19.37 -11.87 -2.62
CA VAL A 97 20.14 -12.74 -3.53
C VAL A 97 19.16 -13.36 -4.53
#